data_AF-A0A521WPF7-F1
#
_entry.id   AF-A0A521WPF7-F1
#
_cell.length_a   1.000
_cell.length_b   1.000
_cell.length_c   1.000
_cell.angle_alpha   90.00
_cell.angle_beta   90.00
_cell.angle_gamma   90.00
#
_symmetry.space_group_name_H-M   'P 1'
#
loop_
_entity.id
_entity.type
_entity.pdbx_description
1 polymer ?
#
loop_
_entity_poly.entity_id
_entity_poly.type
_entity_poly.pdbx_seq_one_letter_code
_entity_poly.pdbx_strand_id
1 'polypeptide(L)'
;MAAGLGSLAFLLTSQAFDVETSPYIGMLIFTALPAVLVLGLVLVPAGMLWEARRQAAAARRGETAPPALQVDFGNPTHLRAILLFVTMSAVIAGVLGATGYRTVEFMDSPAFCGRLCHTVMKPQYEAYKRSAHAEVRCTECHIGPGASWYVKSKLGGVGQMIAVARNSYPRPVPAPVKSLRPARATCEGCHWREQAHGLFLRVYRTYLPDEKNTLHARALAFRVGTGGSLLEEAGG
;
A
#
# COMPACT_ATOMS: atom_id res chain seq x y z
N MET A 1 -25.24 7.05 -16.53
CA MET A 1 -25.53 7.38 -15.11
C MET A 1 -25.81 6.14 -14.25
N ALA A 2 -26.65 5.19 -14.68
CA ALA A 2 -26.99 4.00 -13.88
C ALA A 2 -25.79 3.14 -13.43
N ALA A 3 -24.79 2.93 -14.31
CA ALA A 3 -23.59 2.15 -13.97
C ALA A 3 -22.71 2.83 -12.89
N GLY A 4 -22.65 4.16 -12.86
CA GLY A 4 -21.87 4.91 -11.87
C GLY A 4 -22.50 4.88 -10.48
N LEU A 5 -23.82 5.02 -10.40
CA LEU A 5 -24.57 4.92 -9.15
C LEU A 5 -24.53 3.49 -8.57
N GLY A 6 -24.65 2.46 -9.42
CA GLY A 6 -24.52 1.07 -8.99
C GLY A 6 -23.13 0.75 -8.44
N SER A 7 -22.08 1.25 -9.10
CA SER A 7 -20.68 1.07 -8.65
C SER A 7 -20.40 1.80 -7.33
N LEU A 8 -20.93 3.01 -7.18
CA LEU A 8 -20.81 3.80 -5.95
C LEU A 8 -21.55 3.14 -4.78
N ALA A 9 -22.77 2.65 -5.01
CA ALA A 9 -23.56 1.93 -4.00
C ALA A 9 -22.86 0.63 -3.57
N PHE A 10 -22.33 -0.13 -4.53
CA PHE A 10 -21.57 -1.35 -4.24
C PHE A 10 -20.30 -1.07 -3.43
N LEU A 11 -19.56 0.00 -3.74
CA LEU A 11 -18.42 0.41 -2.92
C LEU A 11 -18.86 0.77 -1.49
N LEU A 12 -19.87 1.63 -1.35
CA LEU A 12 -20.35 2.06 -0.05
C LEU A 12 -20.81 0.88 0.82
N THR A 13 -21.51 -0.09 0.24
CA THR A 13 -21.91 -1.30 0.97
C THR A 13 -20.71 -2.18 1.30
N SER A 14 -19.77 -2.41 0.36
CA SER A 14 -18.57 -3.21 0.64
C SER A 14 -17.73 -2.64 1.79
N GLN A 15 -17.65 -1.31 1.89
CA GLN A 15 -16.94 -0.61 2.96
C GLN A 15 -17.69 -0.68 4.30
N ALA A 16 -19.03 -0.70 4.27
CA ALA A 16 -19.87 -0.77 5.47
C ALA A 16 -19.90 -2.18 6.09
N PHE A 17 -19.74 -3.23 5.28
CA PHE A 17 -19.90 -4.62 5.71
C PHE A 17 -18.58 -5.40 5.88
N ASP A 18 -17.42 -4.75 5.75
CA ASP A 18 -16.06 -5.32 5.90
C ASP A 18 -15.92 -6.73 5.29
N VAL A 19 -16.51 -6.91 4.10
CA VAL A 19 -16.62 -8.23 3.47
C VAL A 19 -15.22 -8.70 3.12
N GLU A 20 -14.78 -9.80 3.74
CA GLU A 20 -13.54 -10.51 3.40
C GLU A 20 -13.64 -11.05 1.98
N THR A 21 -13.33 -10.20 1.02
CA THR A 21 -13.23 -10.58 -0.38
C THR A 21 -11.90 -11.29 -0.59
N SER A 22 -11.92 -12.35 -1.41
CA SER A 22 -10.71 -13.01 -1.90
C SER A 22 -9.66 -11.95 -2.32
N PRO A 23 -8.35 -12.12 -2.03
CA PRO A 23 -7.32 -11.12 -2.32
C PRO A 23 -7.35 -10.57 -3.75
N TYR A 24 -7.86 -11.37 -4.70
CA TYR A 24 -8.06 -11.00 -6.11
C TYR A 24 -9.28 -10.11 -6.35
N ILE A 25 -10.39 -10.38 -5.66
CA ILE A 25 -11.61 -9.55 -5.73
C ILE A 25 -11.34 -8.20 -5.08
N GLY A 26 -10.63 -8.19 -3.93
CA GLY A 26 -10.13 -6.97 -3.32
C GLY A 26 -9.31 -6.16 -4.31
N MET A 27 -8.28 -6.74 -4.93
CA MET A 27 -7.47 -6.04 -5.94
C MET A 27 -8.33 -5.43 -7.06
N LEU A 28 -9.23 -6.20 -7.67
CA LEU A 28 -10.08 -5.71 -8.76
C LEU A 28 -10.98 -4.54 -8.33
N ILE A 29 -11.65 -4.65 -7.18
CA ILE A 29 -12.50 -3.58 -6.64
C ILE A 29 -11.67 -2.34 -6.32
N PHE A 30 -10.50 -2.52 -5.71
CA PHE A 30 -9.64 -1.45 -5.21
C PHE A 30 -8.79 -0.77 -6.30
N THR A 31 -8.58 -1.39 -7.47
CA THR A 31 -7.85 -0.76 -8.59
C THR A 31 -8.72 -0.41 -9.79
N ALA A 32 -9.60 -1.30 -10.26
CA ALA A 32 -10.37 -1.07 -11.47
C ALA A 32 -11.43 0.02 -11.26
N LEU A 33 -12.10 0.02 -10.10
CA LEU A 33 -13.23 0.90 -9.86
C LEU A 33 -12.81 2.37 -9.63
N PRO A 34 -11.75 2.67 -8.86
CA PRO A 34 -11.15 4.01 -8.84
C PRO A 34 -10.64 4.45 -10.22
N ALA A 35 -10.06 3.55 -11.02
CA ALA A 35 -9.59 3.89 -12.36
C ALA A 35 -10.75 4.32 -13.29
N VAL A 36 -11.89 3.62 -13.25
CA VAL A 36 -13.10 4.01 -14.00
C VAL A 36 -13.61 5.37 -13.53
N LEU A 37 -13.57 5.63 -12.23
CA LEU A 37 -14.06 6.88 -11.66
C LEU A 37 -13.15 8.06 -12.04
N VAL A 38 -11.83 7.87 -11.97
CA VAL A 38 -10.84 8.86 -12.45
C VAL A 38 -10.97 9.09 -13.95
N LEU A 39 -11.17 8.02 -14.73
CA LEU A 39 -11.42 8.13 -16.17
C LEU A 39 -12.68 8.96 -16.43
N GLY A 40 -13.77 8.72 -15.70
CA GLY A 40 -15.00 9.52 -15.76
C GLY A 40 -14.73 11.00 -15.44
N LEU A 41 -13.97 11.27 -14.38
CA LEU A 41 -13.60 12.63 -13.98
C LEU A 41 -12.73 13.34 -15.03
N VAL A 42 -11.86 12.63 -15.75
CA VAL A 42 -11.02 13.16 -16.85
C VAL A 42 -11.83 13.36 -18.14
N LEU A 43 -12.82 12.49 -18.40
CA LEU A 43 -13.69 12.61 -19.57
C LEU A 43 -14.59 13.86 -19.50
N VAL A 44 -14.93 14.37 -18.31
CA VAL A 44 -15.70 15.61 -18.14
C VAL A 44 -14.97 16.84 -18.74
N PRO A 45 -13.76 17.23 -18.29
CA PRO A 45 -13.04 18.35 -18.87
C PRO A 45 -12.60 18.07 -20.32
N ALA A 46 -12.28 16.83 -20.68
CA ALA A 46 -11.99 16.47 -22.06
C ALA A 46 -13.20 16.71 -22.98
N GLY A 47 -14.41 16.34 -22.53
CA GLY A 47 -15.66 16.61 -23.21
C GLY A 47 -15.96 18.11 -23.30
N MET A 48 -15.75 18.87 -22.23
CA MET A 48 -15.90 20.33 -22.23
C MET A 48 -14.95 21.00 -23.22
N LEU A 49 -13.68 20.58 -23.27
CA LEU A 49 -12.70 21.09 -24.24
C LEU A 49 -13.04 20.70 -25.68
N TRP A 50 -13.51 19.47 -25.89
CA TRP A 50 -13.93 19.01 -27.22
C TRP A 50 -15.14 19.79 -27.72
N GLU A 51 -16.14 19.99 -26.87
CA GLU A 51 -17.32 20.77 -27.19
C GLU A 51 -16.98 22.24 -27.42
N ALA A 52 -16.11 22.84 -26.61
CA ALA A 52 -15.61 24.20 -26.83
C ALA A 52 -14.86 24.33 -28.18
N ARG A 53 -14.04 23.34 -28.55
CA ARG A 53 -13.37 23.30 -29.87
C ARG A 53 -14.37 23.14 -31.01
N ARG A 54 -15.38 22.29 -30.85
CA ARG A 54 -16.46 22.08 -31.83
C ARG A 54 -17.25 23.37 -32.05
N GLN A 55 -17.58 24.08 -30.98
CA GLN A 55 -18.29 25.35 -31.02
C GLN A 55 -17.43 26.45 -31.65
N ALA A 56 -16.13 26.54 -31.32
CA ALA A 56 -15.22 27.47 -31.97
C ALA A 56 -15.07 27.19 -33.49
N ALA A 57 -15.12 25.92 -33.90
CA ALA A 57 -15.12 25.53 -35.31
C ALA A 57 -16.45 25.85 -36.01
N ALA A 58 -17.59 25.68 -35.34
CA ALA A 58 -18.92 26.06 -35.84
C ALA A 58 -19.06 27.59 -36.00
N ALA A 59 -18.54 28.36 -35.03
CA ALA A 59 -18.49 29.82 -35.09
C ALA A 59 -17.66 30.33 -36.28
N ARG A 60 -16.53 29.68 -36.59
CA ARG A 60 -15.74 29.98 -37.81
C ARG A 60 -16.49 29.67 -39.11
N ARG A 61 -17.48 28.77 -39.07
CA ARG A 61 -18.35 28.42 -40.20
C ARG A 61 -19.61 29.29 -40.31
N GLY A 62 -19.78 30.27 -39.41
CA GLY A 62 -20.96 31.15 -39.41
C GLY A 62 -22.24 30.50 -38.86
N GLU A 63 -22.13 29.32 -38.25
CA GLU A 63 -23.25 28.65 -37.58
C GLU A 63 -23.52 29.33 -36.22
N THR A 64 -24.78 29.48 -35.84
CA THR A 64 -25.15 30.07 -34.54
C THR A 64 -24.60 29.21 -33.40
N ALA A 65 -23.60 29.73 -32.69
CA ALA A 65 -23.03 29.06 -31.53
C ALA A 65 -24.06 28.99 -30.40
N PRO A 66 -24.23 27.85 -29.72
CA PRO A 66 -25.04 27.78 -28.51
C PRO A 66 -24.51 28.76 -27.46
N PRO A 67 -25.37 29.30 -26.58
CA PRO A 67 -24.97 30.28 -25.58
C PRO A 67 -23.87 29.71 -24.67
N ALA A 68 -22.89 30.55 -24.34
CA ALA A 68 -21.86 30.23 -23.34
C ALA A 68 -22.52 29.78 -22.02
N LEU A 69 -21.83 28.93 -21.24
CA LEU A 69 -22.33 28.44 -19.95
C LEU A 69 -22.72 29.63 -19.05
N GLN A 70 -24.02 29.91 -18.97
CA GLN A 70 -24.57 30.97 -18.10
C GLN A 70 -25.00 30.34 -16.78
N VAL A 71 -24.18 30.54 -15.75
CA VAL A 71 -24.53 30.14 -14.39
C VAL A 71 -25.25 31.30 -13.70
N ASP A 72 -26.57 31.33 -13.87
CA ASP A 72 -27.44 32.23 -13.12
C ASP A 72 -27.74 31.68 -11.70
N PHE A 73 -27.21 32.34 -10.66
CA PHE A 73 -27.45 31.98 -9.26
C PHE A 73 -28.85 32.38 -8.75
N GLY A 74 -29.61 33.17 -9.51
CA GLY A 74 -31.01 33.48 -9.22
C GLY A 74 -32.00 32.40 -9.67
N ASN A 75 -31.58 31.51 -10.57
CA ASN A 75 -32.44 30.44 -11.08
C ASN A 75 -32.39 29.19 -10.16
N PRO A 76 -33.53 28.73 -9.60
CA PRO A 76 -33.56 27.56 -8.72
C PRO A 76 -33.09 26.27 -9.41
N THR A 77 -33.17 26.19 -10.74
CA THR A 77 -32.71 25.04 -11.54
C THR A 77 -31.19 24.96 -11.57
N HIS A 78 -30.52 26.10 -11.75
CA HIS A 78 -29.06 26.19 -11.73
C HIS A 78 -28.52 25.92 -10.33
N LEU A 79 -29.16 26.49 -9.30
CA LEU A 79 -28.82 26.21 -7.89
C LEU A 79 -28.93 24.72 -7.56
N ARG A 80 -30.01 24.05 -7.95
CA ARG A 80 -30.17 22.59 -7.77
C ARG A 80 -29.12 21.80 -8.54
N ALA A 81 -28.79 22.19 -9.77
CA ALA A 81 -27.76 21.53 -10.57
C ALA A 81 -26.36 21.68 -9.95
N ILE A 82 -26.01 22.87 -9.45
CA ILE A 82 -24.75 23.12 -8.73
C ILE A 82 -24.71 22.32 -7.44
N LEU A 83 -25.78 22.35 -6.63
CA LEU A 83 -25.86 21.58 -5.38
C LEU A 83 -25.71 20.09 -5.65
N LEU A 84 -26.39 19.55 -6.67
CA LEU A 84 -26.26 18.15 -7.06
C LEU A 84 -24.85 17.81 -7.53
N PHE A 85 -24.23 18.68 -8.33
CA PHE A 85 -22.85 18.48 -8.78
C PHE A 85 -21.85 18.49 -7.61
N VAL A 86 -21.94 19.46 -6.71
CA VAL A 86 -21.05 19.59 -5.54
C VAL A 86 -21.24 18.41 -4.58
N THR A 87 -22.48 18.06 -4.26
CA THR A 87 -22.77 16.92 -3.38
C THR A 87 -22.30 15.61 -3.97
N MET A 88 -22.58 15.35 -5.26
CA MET A 88 -22.11 14.13 -5.92
C MET A 88 -20.59 14.07 -5.99
N SER A 89 -19.93 15.19 -6.30
CA SER A 89 -18.46 15.27 -6.32
C SER A 89 -17.85 15.03 -4.94
N ALA A 90 -18.46 15.57 -3.88
CA ALA A 90 -18.01 15.34 -2.50
C ALA A 90 -18.16 13.87 -2.08
N VAL A 91 -19.29 13.23 -2.41
CA VAL A 91 -19.50 11.79 -2.15
C VAL A 91 -18.48 10.96 -2.91
N ILE A 92 -18.28 11.25 -4.19
CA ILE A 92 -17.29 10.58 -5.03
C ILE A 92 -15.88 10.71 -4.46
N ALA A 93 -15.47 11.92 -4.06
CA ALA A 93 -14.16 12.18 -3.47
C ALA A 93 -13.98 11.44 -2.13
N GLY A 94 -15.03 11.42 -1.29
CA GLY A 94 -15.02 10.69 -0.02
C GLY A 94 -14.87 9.19 -0.23
N VAL A 95 -15.62 8.61 -1.18
CA VAL A 95 -15.50 7.19 -1.53
C VAL A 95 -14.12 6.87 -2.08
N LEU A 96 -13.61 7.67 -3.02
CA LEU A 96 -12.24 7.49 -3.54
C LEU A 96 -11.17 7.57 -2.44
N GLY A 97 -11.31 8.50 -1.49
CA GLY A 97 -10.39 8.62 -0.37
C GLY A 97 -10.40 7.38 0.53
N ALA A 98 -11.58 6.90 0.91
CA ALA A 98 -11.75 5.72 1.75
C ALA A 98 -11.27 4.44 1.06
N THR A 99 -11.66 4.23 -0.20
CA THR A 99 -11.23 3.09 -1.02
C THR A 99 -9.72 3.16 -1.26
N GLY A 100 -9.18 4.34 -1.57
CA GLY A 100 -7.75 4.56 -1.75
C GLY A 100 -6.95 4.19 -0.51
N TYR A 101 -7.39 4.62 0.68
CA TYR A 101 -6.75 4.26 1.95
C TYR A 101 -6.68 2.73 2.15
N ARG A 102 -7.82 2.03 2.03
CA ARG A 102 -7.88 0.56 2.15
C ARG A 102 -7.01 -0.14 1.10
N THR A 103 -6.97 0.39 -0.12
CA THR A 103 -6.12 -0.14 -1.19
C THR A 103 -4.65 -0.10 -0.80
N VAL A 104 -4.18 1.04 -0.25
CA VAL A 104 -2.77 1.14 0.12
C VAL A 104 -2.44 0.28 1.33
N GLU A 105 -3.34 0.20 2.31
CA GLU A 105 -3.19 -0.70 3.45
C GLU A 105 -3.09 -2.18 3.01
N PHE A 106 -3.92 -2.59 2.05
CA PHE A 106 -3.83 -3.92 1.45
C PHE A 106 -2.49 -4.13 0.73
N MET A 107 -2.02 -3.15 -0.06
CA MET A 107 -0.72 -3.21 -0.74
C MET A 107 0.47 -3.28 0.22
N ASP A 108 0.30 -2.88 1.48
CA ASP A 108 1.31 -2.97 2.54
C ASP A 108 1.27 -4.29 3.31
N SER A 109 0.26 -5.13 3.05
CA SER A 109 0.08 -6.40 3.75
C SER A 109 1.03 -7.50 3.26
N PRO A 110 1.41 -8.45 4.14
CA PRO A 110 2.11 -9.67 3.72
C PRO A 110 1.32 -10.51 2.69
N ALA A 111 -0.01 -10.41 2.70
CA ALA A 111 -0.87 -11.11 1.74
C ALA A 111 -0.66 -10.59 0.31
N PHE A 112 -0.58 -9.27 0.13
CA PHE A 112 -0.28 -8.68 -1.17
C PHE A 112 1.12 -9.08 -1.65
N CYS A 113 2.15 -8.85 -0.84
CA CYS A 113 3.54 -9.13 -1.23
C CYS A 113 3.79 -10.63 -1.47
N GLY A 114 3.24 -11.50 -0.62
CA GLY A 114 3.55 -12.93 -0.62
C GLY A 114 2.60 -13.82 -1.43
N ARG A 115 1.31 -13.48 -1.48
CA ARG A 115 0.28 -14.32 -2.15
C ARG A 115 -0.08 -13.81 -3.53
N LEU A 116 -0.16 -12.48 -3.73
CA LEU A 116 -0.46 -11.93 -5.05
C LEU A 116 0.73 -12.09 -6.00
N CYS A 117 1.93 -11.75 -5.55
CA CYS A 117 3.19 -11.91 -6.29
C CYS A 117 3.87 -13.26 -6.06
N HIS A 118 3.12 -14.30 -5.68
CA HIS A 118 3.63 -15.58 -5.18
C HIS A 118 4.69 -16.24 -6.07
N THR A 119 4.69 -16.05 -7.39
CA THR A 119 5.73 -16.63 -8.25
C THR A 119 7.11 -16.03 -8.00
N VAL A 120 7.19 -14.70 -7.87
CA VAL A 120 8.45 -13.96 -7.74
C VAL A 120 8.87 -13.84 -6.28
N MET A 121 7.90 -13.75 -5.36
CA MET A 121 8.13 -13.49 -3.93
C MET A 121 8.03 -14.74 -3.03
N LYS A 122 7.71 -15.93 -3.55
CA LYS A 122 7.59 -17.16 -2.74
C LYS A 122 8.80 -17.44 -1.85
N PRO A 123 10.07 -17.36 -2.33
CA PRO A 123 11.22 -17.61 -1.47
C PRO A 123 11.26 -16.68 -0.24
N GLN A 124 10.99 -15.39 -0.44
CA GLN A 124 10.97 -14.37 0.60
C GLN A 124 9.78 -14.56 1.54
N TYR A 125 8.61 -14.92 1.02
CA TYR A 125 7.42 -15.16 1.83
C TYR A 125 7.55 -16.42 2.70
N GLU A 126 8.17 -17.49 2.21
CA GLU A 126 8.44 -18.67 3.03
C GLU A 126 9.47 -18.39 4.14
N ALA A 127 10.50 -17.59 3.84
CA ALA A 127 11.46 -17.16 4.85
C ALA A 127 10.80 -16.27 5.93
N TYR A 128 9.96 -15.32 5.50
CA TYR A 128 9.18 -14.45 6.38
C TYR A 128 8.34 -15.24 7.40
N LYS A 129 7.57 -16.24 6.93
CA LYS A 129 6.71 -17.09 7.78
C LYS A 129 7.48 -17.88 8.85
N ARG A 130 8.77 -18.16 8.63
CA ARG A 130 9.63 -18.91 9.55
C ARG A 130 10.50 -18.00 10.42
N SER A 131 10.37 -16.68 10.27
CA SER A 131 11.17 -15.69 10.99
C SER A 131 10.51 -15.22 12.28
N ALA A 132 11.28 -14.57 13.15
CA ALA A 132 10.76 -13.92 14.36
C ALA A 132 9.84 -12.70 14.06
N HIS A 133 9.73 -12.30 12.79
CA HIS A 133 8.94 -11.15 12.34
C HIS A 133 7.72 -11.56 11.50
N ALA A 134 7.28 -12.83 11.58
CA ALA A 134 6.19 -13.38 10.76
C ALA A 134 4.82 -12.69 10.95
N GLU A 135 4.67 -11.84 11.97
CA GLU A 135 3.47 -11.04 12.25
C GLU A 135 3.67 -9.54 11.99
N VAL A 136 4.88 -9.13 11.60
CA VAL A 136 5.21 -7.73 11.27
C VAL A 136 4.99 -7.52 9.78
N ARG A 137 4.36 -6.41 9.36
CA ARG A 137 4.14 -6.14 7.93
C ARG A 137 5.48 -6.00 7.21
N CYS A 138 5.56 -6.46 5.96
CA CYS A 138 6.80 -6.34 5.16
C CYS A 138 7.29 -4.89 5.07
N THR A 139 6.36 -3.94 5.08
CA THR A 139 6.61 -2.52 4.92
C THR A 139 7.18 -1.83 6.14
N GLU A 140 7.02 -2.39 7.34
CA GLU A 140 7.70 -1.88 8.55
C GLU A 140 9.22 -1.95 8.41
N CYS A 141 9.71 -2.92 7.64
CA CYS A 141 11.13 -3.05 7.34
C CYS A 141 11.52 -2.46 5.97
N HIS A 142 10.67 -2.64 4.95
CA HIS A 142 11.01 -2.32 3.56
C HIS A 142 10.56 -0.94 3.06
N ILE A 143 9.71 -0.21 3.80
CA ILE A 143 9.28 1.17 3.49
C ILE A 143 9.72 2.08 4.64
N GLY A 144 10.35 3.21 4.33
CA GLY A 144 10.66 4.19 5.37
C GLY A 144 9.40 4.93 5.88
N PRO A 145 9.32 5.29 7.18
CA PRO A 145 8.45 6.32 7.70
C PRO A 145 8.70 7.63 6.99
N GLY A 146 7.66 8.46 7.05
CA GLY A 146 7.59 9.71 6.32
C GLY A 146 6.91 9.52 4.97
N ALA A 147 6.08 10.51 4.62
CA ALA A 147 5.28 10.48 3.40
C ALA A 147 6.14 10.36 2.12
N SER A 148 7.35 10.94 2.11
CA SER A 148 8.24 10.90 0.94
C SER A 148 8.70 9.48 0.59
N TRP A 149 9.07 8.68 1.59
CA TRP A 149 9.47 7.29 1.41
C TRP A 149 8.29 6.40 1.04
N TYR A 150 7.14 6.67 1.65
CA TYR A 150 5.90 6.01 1.29
C TYR A 150 5.58 6.20 -0.20
N VAL A 151 5.51 7.45 -0.68
CA VAL A 151 5.26 7.77 -2.11
C VAL A 151 6.33 7.15 -3.02
N LYS A 152 7.61 7.28 -2.67
CA LYS A 152 8.72 6.72 -3.44
C LYS A 152 8.60 5.20 -3.59
N SER A 153 8.21 4.50 -2.53
CA SER A 153 8.05 3.05 -2.55
C SER A 153 6.94 2.62 -3.52
N LYS A 154 5.80 3.33 -3.53
CA LYS A 154 4.67 3.05 -4.43
C LYS A 154 5.01 3.31 -5.89
N LEU A 155 5.67 4.44 -6.19
CA LEU A 155 6.13 4.74 -7.55
C LEU A 155 7.18 3.73 -8.02
N GLY A 156 8.09 3.30 -7.15
CA GLY A 156 9.04 2.22 -7.44
C GLY A 156 8.36 0.87 -7.70
N GLY A 157 7.29 0.56 -6.97
CA GLY A 157 6.47 -0.64 -7.16
C GLY A 157 5.84 -0.74 -8.55
N VAL A 158 5.50 0.38 -9.19
CA VAL A 158 5.01 0.39 -10.59
C VAL A 158 6.08 -0.19 -11.53
N GLY A 159 7.34 0.22 -11.36
CA GLY A 159 8.46 -0.33 -12.14
C GLY A 159 8.65 -1.84 -11.90
N GLN A 160 8.44 -2.30 -10.66
CA GLN A 160 8.48 -3.73 -10.34
C GLN A 160 7.35 -4.51 -11.01
N MET A 161 6.12 -3.98 -11.01
CA MET A 161 5.00 -4.61 -11.73
C MET A 161 5.29 -4.74 -13.23
N ILE A 162 5.86 -3.69 -13.84
CA ILE A 162 6.26 -3.72 -15.26
C ILE A 162 7.34 -4.80 -15.49
N ALA A 163 8.35 -4.88 -14.62
CA ALA A 163 9.40 -5.88 -14.74
C ALA A 163 8.86 -7.31 -14.58
N VAL A 164 7.91 -7.53 -13.67
CA VAL A 164 7.21 -8.82 -13.52
C VAL A 164 6.39 -9.15 -14.77
N ALA A 165 5.60 -8.20 -15.27
CA ALA A 165 4.78 -8.38 -16.47
C ALA A 165 5.61 -8.68 -17.72
N ARG A 166 6.79 -8.06 -17.85
CA ARG A 166 7.74 -8.29 -18.96
C ARG A 166 8.74 -9.41 -18.69
N ASN A 167 8.64 -10.08 -17.55
CA ASN A 167 9.56 -11.12 -17.11
C ASN A 167 11.05 -10.69 -17.08
N SER A 168 11.31 -9.40 -16.92
CA SER A 168 12.63 -8.77 -17.08
C SER A 168 13.32 -8.47 -15.74
N TYR A 169 12.96 -9.19 -14.68
CA TYR A 169 13.54 -9.02 -13.34
C TYR A 169 14.75 -9.94 -13.12
N PRO A 170 15.74 -9.51 -12.30
CA PRO A 170 16.93 -10.30 -12.01
C PRO A 170 16.60 -11.56 -11.18
N ARG A 171 17.37 -12.63 -11.41
CA ARG A 171 17.29 -13.89 -10.67
C ARG A 171 18.70 -14.27 -10.17
N PRO A 172 18.92 -14.41 -8.85
CA PRO A 172 17.97 -14.21 -7.75
C PRO A 172 17.55 -12.74 -7.59
N VAL A 173 16.35 -12.51 -7.04
CA VAL A 173 15.88 -11.15 -6.73
C VAL A 173 16.79 -10.57 -5.65
N PRO A 174 17.53 -9.48 -5.93
CA PRO A 174 18.49 -8.95 -4.98
C PRO A 174 17.76 -8.35 -3.78
N ALA A 175 18.34 -8.51 -2.60
CA ALA A 175 17.92 -7.72 -1.44
C ALA A 175 18.09 -6.23 -1.79
N PRO A 176 17.19 -5.34 -1.35
CA PRO A 176 17.29 -3.92 -1.67
C PRO A 176 18.37 -3.22 -0.82
N VAL A 177 19.59 -3.77 -0.71
CA VAL A 177 20.63 -3.36 0.25
C VAL A 177 21.06 -1.90 0.05
N LYS A 178 21.01 -1.38 -1.18
CA LYS A 178 21.29 0.04 -1.49
C LYS A 178 20.17 1.00 -1.08
N SER A 179 18.98 0.45 -0.81
CA SER A 179 17.76 1.17 -0.41
C SER A 179 17.34 0.82 1.02
N LEU A 180 18.01 -0.16 1.64
CA LEU A 180 17.79 -0.53 3.03
C LEU A 180 18.33 0.60 3.89
N ARG A 181 17.48 1.05 4.80
CA ARG A 181 17.76 2.12 5.74
C ARG A 181 18.90 1.67 6.66
N PRO A 182 19.62 2.60 7.30
CA PRO A 182 20.47 2.24 8.43
C PRO A 182 19.65 1.43 9.43
N ALA A 183 20.19 0.33 9.93
CA ALA A 183 19.50 -0.58 10.86
C ALA A 183 18.82 0.17 12.02
N ARG A 184 19.38 1.31 12.43
CA ARG A 184 18.80 2.20 13.43
C ARG A 184 17.36 2.62 13.12
N ALA A 185 17.09 3.08 11.90
CA ALA A 185 15.77 3.63 11.55
C ALA A 185 14.70 2.55 11.25
N THR A 186 15.09 1.28 11.19
CA THR A 186 14.21 0.15 10.87
C THR A 186 14.04 -0.80 12.05
N CYS A 187 15.15 -1.17 12.70
CA CYS A 187 15.14 -2.12 13.80
C CYS A 187 14.87 -1.44 15.14
N GLU A 188 15.42 -0.24 15.40
CA GLU A 188 15.33 0.40 16.72
C GLU A 188 13.94 0.97 17.04
N GLY A 189 13.02 1.00 16.06
CA GLY A 189 11.61 1.29 16.34
C GLY A 189 10.95 0.23 17.23
N CYS A 190 11.46 -1.01 17.22
CA CYS A 190 10.96 -2.10 18.05
C CYS A 190 12.04 -2.72 18.96
N HIS A 191 13.32 -2.65 18.55
CA HIS A 191 14.49 -3.14 19.28
C HIS A 191 15.37 -1.97 19.72
N TRP A 192 14.91 -1.17 20.69
CA TRP A 192 15.70 -0.05 21.17
C TRP A 192 16.91 -0.53 22.00
N ARG A 193 18.06 0.10 21.78
CA ARG A 193 19.36 -0.33 22.35
C ARG A 193 19.41 -0.20 23.86
N GLU A 194 18.56 0.62 24.43
CA GLU A 194 18.46 0.91 25.86
C GLU A 194 17.60 -0.14 26.59
N GLN A 195 16.90 -1.04 25.88
CA GLN A 195 16.17 -2.16 26.48
C GLN A 195 17.16 -3.27 26.89
N ALA A 196 17.23 -3.60 28.17
CA ALA A 196 17.93 -4.80 28.59
C ALA A 196 17.05 -6.03 28.28
N HIS A 197 17.51 -6.91 27.39
CA HIS A 197 16.79 -8.14 27.04
C HIS A 197 17.12 -9.33 27.98
N GLY A 198 17.95 -9.09 29.00
CA GLY A 198 18.26 -10.06 30.06
C GLY A 198 19.27 -11.13 29.66
N LEU A 199 19.32 -12.18 30.48
CA LEU A 199 20.18 -13.36 30.27
C LEU A 199 19.38 -14.43 29.52
N PHE A 200 19.84 -14.78 28.32
CA PHE A 200 19.32 -15.92 27.59
C PHE A 200 20.15 -17.15 27.91
N LEU A 201 19.48 -18.21 28.36
CA LEU A 201 20.07 -19.52 28.58
C LEU A 201 19.52 -20.49 27.53
N ARG A 202 20.37 -20.95 26.62
CA ARG A 202 20.00 -21.98 25.64
C ARG A 202 20.74 -23.26 25.92
N VAL A 203 19.99 -24.31 26.26
CA VAL A 203 20.54 -25.63 26.54
C VAL A 203 20.43 -26.48 25.28
N TYR A 204 21.58 -26.79 24.68
CA TYR A 204 21.68 -27.71 23.57
C TYR A 204 21.90 -29.12 24.12
N ARG A 205 20.95 -30.02 23.83
CA ARG A 205 21.06 -31.44 24.15
C ARG A 205 21.54 -32.17 22.90
N THR A 206 22.68 -32.81 22.99
CA THR A 206 23.26 -33.63 21.93
C THR A 206 23.62 -34.98 22.51
N TYR A 207 23.51 -36.03 21.71
CA TYR A 207 23.99 -37.35 22.11
C TYR A 207 25.43 -37.53 21.64
N LEU A 208 26.27 -38.12 22.49
CA LEU A 208 27.64 -38.44 22.13
C LEU A 208 27.66 -39.66 21.19
N PRO A 209 28.67 -39.78 20.32
CA PRO A 209 28.84 -40.95 19.47
C PRO A 209 29.49 -42.10 20.25
N ASP A 210 28.94 -42.45 21.41
CA ASP A 210 29.34 -43.59 22.22
C ASP A 210 28.29 -44.71 22.14
N GLU A 211 28.70 -45.95 22.42
CA GLU A 211 27.81 -47.13 22.34
C GLU A 211 26.57 -46.99 23.24
N LYS A 212 26.69 -46.25 24.35
CA LYS A 212 25.60 -45.99 25.29
C LYS A 212 24.68 -44.84 24.90
N ASN A 213 24.98 -44.13 23.81
CA ASN A 213 24.24 -42.96 23.33
C ASN A 213 23.99 -41.96 24.48
N THR A 214 25.08 -41.53 25.11
CA THR A 214 25.02 -40.74 26.34
C THR A 214 24.50 -39.32 26.05
N LEU A 215 23.49 -38.88 26.81
CA LEU A 215 22.95 -37.53 26.72
C LEU A 215 23.96 -36.51 27.24
N HIS A 216 24.45 -35.63 26.36
CA HIS A 216 25.30 -34.49 26.72
C HIS A 216 24.53 -33.18 26.57
N ALA A 217 24.37 -32.44 27.67
CA ALA A 217 23.83 -31.09 27.65
C ALA A 217 24.95 -30.05 27.64
N ARG A 218 24.85 -29.05 26.77
CA ARG A 218 25.70 -27.84 26.77
C ARG A 218 24.81 -26.63 27.01
N ALA A 219 25.06 -25.90 28.08
CA ALA A 219 24.34 -24.66 28.36
C ALA A 219 25.14 -23.48 27.80
N LEU A 220 24.54 -22.71 26.89
CA LEU A 220 25.07 -21.45 26.43
C LEU A 220 24.27 -20.33 27.10
N ALA A 221 24.92 -19.57 27.98
CA ALA A 221 24.36 -18.37 28.59
C ALA A 221 24.94 -17.15 27.86
N PHE A 222 24.07 -16.28 27.33
CA PHE A 222 24.47 -15.03 26.72
C PHE A 222 23.61 -13.90 27.27
N ARG A 223 24.27 -12.86 27.78
CA ARG A 223 23.60 -11.64 28.22
C ARG A 223 23.49 -10.72 27.01
N VAL A 224 22.25 -10.40 26.62
CA VAL A 224 22.00 -9.39 25.59
C VAL A 224 21.88 -8.05 26.30
N GLY A 225 23.01 -7.36 26.40
CA GLY A 225 23.12 -6.05 27.04
C GLY A 225 22.61 -4.90 26.17
N THR A 226 22.47 -3.73 26.78
CA THR A 226 22.15 -2.49 26.09
C THR A 226 23.39 -1.99 25.35
N GLY A 227 23.28 -1.74 24.04
CA GLY A 227 24.35 -1.12 23.25
C GLY A 227 24.38 0.40 23.37
N GLY A 228 23.65 0.96 24.34
CA GLY A 228 23.55 2.38 24.63
C GLY A 228 24.58 2.84 25.66
N SER A 229 24.99 4.10 25.60
CA SER A 229 26.01 4.73 26.45
C SER A 229 25.69 4.75 27.96
N LEU A 230 24.54 4.26 28.38
CA LEU A 230 24.05 4.29 29.77
C LEU A 230 24.77 3.30 30.71
N LEU A 231 25.67 2.44 30.20
CA LEU A 231 26.49 1.56 31.05
C LEU A 231 27.89 2.12 31.38
N GLU A 232 28.26 3.28 30.84
CA GLU A 232 29.52 3.93 31.27
C GLU A 232 29.41 4.50 32.70
N GLU A 233 28.19 4.71 33.20
CA GLU A 233 27.92 5.19 34.57
C GLU A 233 27.54 4.09 35.58
N ALA A 234 27.23 2.87 35.12
CA ALA A 234 26.79 1.77 35.99
C ALA A 234 27.89 0.72 36.27
N GLY A 235 29.12 0.98 35.82
CA GLY A 235 30.30 0.15 36.02
C GLY A 235 31.36 0.79 36.92
N GLY A 236 30.96 1.64 37.86
CA GLY A 236 31.78 2.14 38.97
C GLY A 236 31.42 1.46 40.28
#